data_AF-A0A371QV20-F1
#
_entry.id   AF-A0A371QV20-F1
#
_cell.length_a   1.000
_cell.length_b   1.000
_cell.length_c   1.000
_cell.angle_alpha   90.00
_cell.angle_beta   90.00
_cell.angle_gamma   90.00
#
_symmetry.space_group_name_H-M   'P 1'
#
loop_
_entity.id
_entity.type
_entity.pdbx_description
1 polymer ?
#
loop_
_entity_poly.entity_id
_entity_poly.type
_entity_poly.pdbx_seq_one_letter_code
_entity_poly.pdbx_strand_id
1 'polypeptide(L)'
;MVCLDPFTPDEFTIWYRHLGRLRLFWAKPLVELLPLYKIPEGCVIKVRWASERPRLEEAYIAILKKIRKLDFLVPLRGTKILLTPHVIEKDLYQQRGALYIYSTSRPCASGIHIEKPTEGHPEPGPDHIVISSDASGHKYLVYLNKWNFNIDYLWIASEEYIDEAVESAICETRRLGGRYTSVAAGEGHLSSINFDLYKPDYLYNTYKLAF
;
A
#
# COMPACT_ATOMS: atom_id res chain seq x y z
N MET A 1 12.40 -19.89 2.15
CA MET A 1 13.15 -19.17 3.20
C MET A 1 12.44 -17.86 3.47
N VAL A 2 11.85 -17.70 4.65
CA VAL A 2 10.68 -16.84 4.93
C VAL A 2 11.09 -15.41 5.28
N CYS A 3 10.51 -14.39 4.64
CA CYS A 3 10.45 -13.05 5.25
C CYS A 3 9.18 -13.06 6.09
N LEU A 4 9.27 -13.20 7.41
CA LEU A 4 8.10 -12.95 8.26
C LEU A 4 8.01 -11.47 8.60
N ASP A 5 6.80 -11.00 8.33
CA ASP A 5 6.09 -9.76 8.54
C ASP A 5 6.54 -8.46 7.88
N PRO A 6 5.60 -7.77 7.20
CA PRO A 6 4.20 -8.15 6.91
C PRO A 6 4.05 -9.05 5.67
N PHE A 7 5.09 -9.22 4.85
CA PHE A 7 4.99 -10.04 3.64
C PHE A 7 6.24 -10.89 3.42
N THR A 8 6.04 -12.18 3.14
CA THR A 8 7.05 -12.97 2.42
C THR A 8 7.31 -12.36 1.04
N PRO A 9 8.46 -12.63 0.38
CA PRO A 9 8.70 -12.10 -0.97
C PRO A 9 7.61 -12.47 -1.98
N ASP A 10 7.04 -13.67 -1.84
CA ASP A 10 5.95 -14.15 -2.69
C ASP A 10 4.64 -13.42 -2.38
N GLU A 11 4.30 -13.23 -1.10
CA GLU A 11 3.15 -12.42 -0.69
C GLU A 11 3.28 -10.96 -1.14
N PHE A 12 4.47 -10.37 -1.01
CA PHE A 12 4.73 -9.02 -1.49
C PHE A 12 4.57 -8.94 -3.00
N THR A 13 5.08 -9.93 -3.74
CA THR A 13 4.94 -10.02 -5.20
C THR A 13 3.47 -10.06 -5.61
N ILE A 14 2.67 -10.89 -4.94
CA ILE A 14 1.23 -11.03 -5.20
C ILE A 14 0.53 -9.70 -4.90
N TRP A 15 0.73 -9.16 -3.70
CA TRP A 15 0.18 -7.87 -3.29
C TRP A 15 0.56 -6.74 -4.26
N TYR A 16 1.84 -6.63 -4.61
CA TYR A 16 2.35 -5.61 -5.52
C TYR A 16 1.81 -5.76 -6.94
N ARG A 17 1.63 -7.00 -7.42
CA ARG A 17 1.00 -7.27 -8.72
C ARG A 17 -0.46 -6.82 -8.74
N HIS A 18 -1.19 -7.04 -7.66
CA HIS A 18 -2.56 -6.56 -7.55
C HIS A 18 -2.63 -5.03 -7.43
N LEU A 19 -1.68 -4.37 -6.74
CA LEU A 19 -1.52 -2.90 -6.74
C LEU A 19 -1.23 -2.32 -8.12
N GLY A 20 -0.26 -2.88 -8.87
CA GLY A 20 0.14 -2.35 -10.17
C GLY A 20 -1.00 -2.35 -11.20
N ARG A 21 -1.97 -3.25 -11.10
CA ARG A 21 -3.12 -3.33 -12.02
C ARG A 21 -4.08 -2.14 -11.91
N LEU A 22 -3.99 -1.34 -10.84
CA LEU A 22 -5.02 -0.38 -10.45
C LEU A 22 -4.70 1.09 -10.72
N ARG A 23 -3.56 1.37 -11.37
CA ARG A 23 -3.15 2.75 -11.74
C ARG A 23 -3.10 3.72 -10.56
N LEU A 24 -2.67 3.27 -9.39
CA LEU A 24 -2.34 4.16 -8.27
C LEU A 24 -1.02 4.90 -8.57
N PHE A 25 -0.91 6.14 -8.14
CA PHE A 25 0.15 7.10 -8.51
C PHE A 25 1.61 6.57 -8.38
N TRP A 26 1.86 5.57 -7.53
CA TRP A 26 3.17 4.92 -7.36
C TRP A 26 3.26 3.46 -7.89
N ALA A 27 2.12 2.85 -8.23
CA ALA A 27 2.01 1.48 -8.73
C ALA A 27 1.39 1.50 -10.13
N LYS A 28 2.22 1.83 -11.12
CA LYS A 28 1.88 1.77 -12.55
C LYS A 28 1.53 0.33 -12.98
N PRO A 29 0.79 0.13 -14.09
CA PRO A 29 0.54 -1.17 -14.69
C PRO A 29 1.81 -2.03 -14.76
N LEU A 30 1.82 -3.09 -13.96
CA LEU A 30 2.98 -3.97 -13.81
C LEU A 30 3.13 -4.85 -15.04
N VAL A 31 4.33 -4.84 -15.62
CA VAL A 31 4.72 -5.72 -16.73
C VAL A 31 5.53 -6.90 -16.21
N GLU A 32 6.45 -6.66 -15.27
CA GLU A 32 7.35 -7.69 -14.76
C GLU A 32 7.68 -7.44 -13.28
N LEU A 33 7.76 -8.52 -12.49
CA LEU A 33 8.25 -8.49 -11.13
C LEU A 33 9.13 -9.72 -10.88
N LEU A 34 10.40 -9.48 -10.58
CA LEU A 34 11.42 -10.52 -10.41
C LEU A 34 12.13 -10.35 -9.05
N PRO A 35 12.11 -11.36 -8.16
CA PRO A 35 12.96 -11.36 -6.99
C PRO A 35 14.43 -11.49 -7.43
N LEU A 36 15.27 -10.51 -7.10
CA LEU A 36 16.68 -10.52 -7.48
C LEU A 36 17.59 -11.08 -6.39
N TYR A 37 17.46 -10.52 -5.19
CA TYR A 37 18.36 -10.82 -4.08
C TYR A 37 17.54 -11.13 -2.84
N LYS A 38 17.94 -12.19 -2.16
CA LYS A 38 17.59 -12.37 -0.76
C LYS A 38 18.76 -11.91 0.10
N ILE A 39 18.48 -11.06 1.07
CA ILE A 39 19.45 -10.55 2.04
C ILE A 39 19.01 -10.97 3.44
N PRO A 40 19.92 -11.18 4.42
CA PRO A 40 19.54 -11.68 5.74
C PRO A 40 18.45 -10.85 6.45
N GLU A 41 18.39 -9.55 6.18
CA GLU A 41 17.42 -8.61 6.77
C GLU A 41 16.46 -8.00 5.74
N GLY A 42 16.29 -8.63 4.57
CA GLY A 42 15.43 -8.06 3.53
C GLY A 42 15.42 -8.79 2.19
N CYS A 43 14.89 -8.12 1.18
CA CYS A 43 14.96 -8.57 -0.20
C CYS A 43 15.05 -7.41 -1.18
N VAL A 44 15.45 -7.70 -2.40
CA VAL A 44 15.44 -6.75 -3.52
C VAL A 44 14.64 -7.36 -4.65
N ILE A 45 13.70 -6.58 -5.14
CA ILE A 45 12.77 -6.99 -6.20
C ILE A 45 12.94 -6.01 -7.35
N LYS A 46 13.15 -6.55 -8.55
CA LYS A 46 13.08 -5.79 -9.79
C LYS A 46 11.63 -5.68 -10.22
N VAL A 47 11.23 -4.48 -10.59
CA VAL A 47 9.88 -4.14 -11.01
C VAL A 47 9.97 -3.37 -12.32
N ARG A 48 9.13 -3.74 -13.30
CA ARG A 48 8.97 -2.97 -14.53
C ARG A 48 7.52 -2.65 -14.78
N TRP A 49 7.26 -1.41 -15.16
CA TRP A 49 5.93 -0.93 -15.47
C TRP A 49 5.80 -0.55 -16.94
N ALA A 50 4.56 -0.65 -17.44
CA ALA A 50 4.19 0.03 -18.66
C ALA A 50 4.20 1.54 -18.40
N SER A 51 4.84 2.30 -19.27
CA SER A 51 4.76 3.76 -19.27
C SER A 51 4.04 4.23 -20.53
N GLU A 52 3.50 5.45 -20.50
CA GLU A 52 2.89 6.09 -21.68
C GLU A 52 3.92 6.39 -22.78
N ARG A 53 5.21 6.21 -22.51
CA ARG A 53 6.31 6.35 -23.47
C ARG A 53 6.73 4.95 -23.95
N PRO A 54 7.39 4.82 -25.12
CA PRO A 54 7.86 3.53 -25.65
C PRO A 54 8.95 2.84 -24.80
N ARG A 55 9.28 3.35 -23.62
CA ARG A 55 10.24 2.76 -22.69
C ARG A 55 9.51 2.22 -21.46
N LEU A 56 9.79 0.96 -21.14
CA LEU A 56 9.42 0.37 -19.85
C LEU A 56 10.17 1.12 -18.76
N GLU A 57 9.44 1.54 -17.74
CA GLU A 57 10.05 2.13 -16.55
C GLU A 57 10.48 1.00 -15.62
N GLU A 58 11.74 1.03 -15.21
CA GLU A 58 12.36 0.01 -14.37
C GLU A 58 12.71 0.58 -13.01
N ALA A 59 12.38 -0.19 -11.98
CA ALA A 59 12.73 0.11 -10.61
C ALA A 59 13.21 -1.11 -9.84
N TYR A 60 13.94 -0.84 -8.77
CA TYR A 60 14.42 -1.82 -7.81
C TYR A 60 13.86 -1.45 -6.44
N ILE A 61 12.99 -2.30 -5.90
CA ILE A 61 12.40 -2.14 -4.58
C ILE A 61 13.22 -2.97 -3.59
N ALA A 62 13.94 -2.30 -2.72
CA ALA A 62 14.61 -2.90 -1.57
C ALA A 62 13.69 -2.84 -0.35
N ILE A 63 13.38 -3.99 0.23
CA ILE A 63 12.57 -4.10 1.45
C ILE A 63 13.51 -4.52 2.57
N LEU A 64 13.81 -3.61 3.50
CA LEU A 64 14.80 -3.82 4.54
C LEU A 64 14.19 -3.66 5.93
N LYS A 65 14.38 -4.68 6.78
CA LYS A 65 13.99 -4.65 8.19
C LYS A 65 14.82 -3.67 9.02
N LYS A 66 16.08 -3.44 8.62
CA LYS A 66 17.00 -2.48 9.24
C LYS A 66 17.80 -1.78 8.15
N ILE A 67 18.13 -0.51 8.36
CA ILE A 67 19.01 0.22 7.45
C ILE A 67 20.44 -0.30 7.62
N ARG A 68 21.07 -0.63 6.50
CA ARG A 68 22.50 -0.96 6.39
C ARG A 68 23.08 -0.29 5.14
N LYS A 69 24.37 -0.49 4.88
CA LYS A 69 25.02 -0.03 3.65
C LYS A 69 24.22 -0.44 2.41
N LEU A 70 23.83 0.55 1.62
CA LEU A 70 23.03 0.40 0.41
C LEU A 70 23.90 0.20 -0.85
N ASP A 71 25.19 -0.11 -0.68
CA ASP A 71 26.18 -0.27 -1.75
C ASP A 71 25.73 -1.27 -2.82
N PHE A 72 24.94 -2.29 -2.44
CA PHE A 72 24.37 -3.27 -3.36
C PHE A 72 23.33 -2.69 -4.34
N LEU A 73 22.75 -1.53 -4.03
CA LEU A 73 21.81 -0.81 -4.91
C LEU A 73 22.51 0.15 -5.87
N VAL A 74 23.71 0.62 -5.54
CA VAL A 74 24.50 1.56 -6.36
C VAL A 74 24.73 1.06 -7.79
N PRO A 75 25.13 -0.20 -8.05
CA PRO A 75 25.36 -0.68 -9.41
C PRO A 75 24.07 -0.89 -10.23
N LEU A 76 22.89 -0.88 -9.60
CA LEU A 76 21.61 -1.13 -10.26
C LEU A 76 21.14 0.12 -11.02
N ARG A 77 20.88 -0.02 -12.32
CA ARG A 77 20.46 1.07 -13.21
C ARG A 77 18.95 1.19 -13.26
N GLY A 78 18.39 2.26 -12.69
CA GLY A 78 16.94 2.51 -12.70
C GLY A 78 16.50 3.27 -11.46
N THR A 79 15.18 3.41 -11.27
CA THR A 79 14.62 4.01 -10.06
C THR A 79 14.86 3.07 -8.87
N LYS A 80 15.33 3.58 -7.75
CA LYS A 80 15.59 2.78 -6.55
C LYS A 80 14.59 3.20 -5.47
N ILE A 81 13.80 2.25 -4.99
CA ILE A 81 12.81 2.47 -3.94
C ILE A 81 13.24 1.67 -2.72
N LEU A 82 13.27 2.31 -1.57
CA LEU A 82 13.53 1.67 -0.29
C LEU A 82 12.24 1.65 0.55
N LEU A 83 11.84 0.45 0.99
CA LEU A 83 10.79 0.23 1.97
C LEU A 83 11.45 -0.20 3.29
N THR A 84 11.33 0.60 4.33
CA THR A 84 11.93 0.29 5.63
C THR A 84 11.16 0.93 6.80
N PRO A 85 11.04 0.28 7.97
CA PRO A 85 10.36 0.88 9.12
C PRO A 85 11.16 2.04 9.73
N HIS A 86 12.41 2.24 9.32
CA HIS A 86 13.30 3.26 9.88
C HIS A 86 13.31 4.54 9.05
N VAL A 87 13.64 5.66 9.71
CA VAL A 87 13.93 6.92 9.02
C VAL A 87 15.33 6.87 8.43
N ILE A 88 15.50 7.28 7.18
CA ILE A 88 16.82 7.43 6.54
C ILE A 88 17.29 8.89 6.55
N GLU A 89 18.60 9.08 6.41
CA GLU A 89 19.22 10.41 6.25
C GLU A 89 18.67 11.14 5.02
N LYS A 90 18.43 12.44 5.14
CA LYS A 90 17.82 13.27 4.08
C LYS A 90 18.59 13.20 2.76
N ASP A 91 19.91 13.12 2.84
CA ASP A 91 20.79 13.10 1.66
C ASP A 91 20.67 11.80 0.85
N LEU A 92 20.04 10.76 1.40
CA LEU A 92 19.86 9.47 0.73
C LEU A 92 18.57 9.39 -0.10
N TYR A 93 17.65 10.37 -0.02
CA TYR A 93 16.37 10.31 -0.74
C TYR A 93 15.87 11.63 -1.31
N GLN A 94 15.10 11.50 -2.40
CA GLN A 94 14.46 12.59 -3.14
C GLN A 94 12.97 12.72 -2.82
N GLN A 95 12.32 11.64 -2.37
CA GLN A 95 10.89 11.62 -2.07
C GLN A 95 10.59 10.64 -0.94
N ARG A 96 9.62 10.97 -0.09
CA ARG A 96 9.15 10.16 1.04
C ARG A 96 7.65 9.89 0.94
N GLY A 97 7.24 8.68 1.32
CA GLY A 97 5.87 8.27 1.60
C GLY A 97 5.81 7.29 2.76
N ALA A 98 4.60 6.84 3.12
CA ALA A 98 4.36 5.87 4.18
C ALA A 98 3.43 4.76 3.70
N LEU A 99 3.67 3.53 4.14
CA LEU A 99 2.85 2.35 3.89
C LEU A 99 2.44 1.75 5.24
N TYR A 100 1.13 1.75 5.50
CA TYR A 100 0.49 1.23 6.70
C TYR A 100 -0.12 -0.12 6.38
N ILE A 101 0.11 -1.12 7.24
CA ILE A 101 -0.35 -2.50 7.01
C ILE A 101 -0.98 -3.06 8.29
N TYR A 102 -2.16 -3.64 8.13
CA TYR A 102 -2.99 -4.20 9.19
C TYR A 102 -3.22 -5.69 8.93
N SER A 103 -3.04 -6.51 9.96
CA SER A 103 -3.34 -7.92 9.93
C SER A 103 -4.84 -8.16 10.03
N THR A 104 -5.36 -9.06 9.21
CA THR A 104 -6.73 -9.55 9.36
C THR A 104 -6.92 -10.51 10.51
N SER A 105 -5.96 -10.65 11.43
CA SER A 105 -6.15 -11.35 12.72
C SER A 105 -6.75 -10.45 13.81
N ARG A 106 -6.74 -9.13 13.64
CA ARG A 106 -7.30 -8.16 14.61
C ARG A 106 -8.83 -8.29 14.75
N PRO A 107 -9.42 -8.00 15.91
CA PRO A 107 -10.86 -7.72 15.99
C PRO A 107 -11.27 -6.68 14.95
N CYS A 108 -12.48 -6.80 14.41
CA CYS A 108 -12.96 -5.89 13.38
C CYS A 108 -14.46 -5.68 13.50
N ALA A 109 -14.91 -4.44 13.38
CA ALA A 109 -16.28 -4.06 13.08
C ALA A 109 -16.62 -4.27 11.59
N SER A 110 -17.90 -4.47 11.27
CA SER A 110 -18.39 -4.58 9.89
C SER A 110 -19.21 -3.35 9.52
N GLY A 111 -18.74 -2.60 8.52
CA GLY A 111 -19.56 -1.63 7.79
C GLY A 111 -20.49 -2.32 6.79
N ILE A 112 -21.37 -1.53 6.18
CA ILE A 112 -22.32 -2.02 5.17
C ILE A 112 -21.76 -1.86 3.77
N HIS A 113 -22.08 -2.81 2.89
CA HIS A 113 -21.73 -2.72 1.48
C HIS A 113 -22.75 -1.85 0.77
N ILE A 114 -22.27 -0.91 -0.04
CA ILE A 114 -23.12 -0.08 -0.89
C ILE A 114 -22.70 -0.23 -2.35
N GLU A 115 -23.68 -0.25 -3.25
CA GLU A 115 -23.41 -0.30 -4.70
C GLU A 115 -22.99 1.06 -5.24
N LYS A 116 -23.57 2.13 -4.68
CA LYS A 116 -23.35 3.50 -5.12
C LYS A 116 -23.26 4.45 -3.92
N PRO A 117 -22.21 5.28 -3.82
CA PRO A 117 -22.11 6.30 -2.78
C PRO A 117 -23.07 7.46 -3.04
N THR A 118 -23.30 8.31 -2.02
CA THR A 118 -24.03 9.57 -2.20
C THR A 118 -23.32 10.51 -3.18
N GLU A 119 -24.08 11.46 -3.73
CA GLU A 119 -23.58 12.45 -4.69
C GLU A 119 -22.37 13.22 -4.13
N GLY A 120 -21.36 13.45 -4.96
CA GLY A 120 -20.12 14.15 -4.58
C GLY A 120 -18.94 13.23 -4.22
N HIS A 121 -19.14 11.91 -4.16
CA HIS A 121 -18.06 10.94 -3.96
C HIS A 121 -17.66 10.23 -5.26
N PRO A 122 -16.41 9.73 -5.36
CA PRO A 122 -15.96 8.98 -6.53
C PRO A 122 -16.83 7.75 -6.80
N GLU A 123 -17.19 7.50 -8.07
CA GLU A 123 -17.83 6.24 -8.44
C GLU A 123 -16.84 5.07 -8.24
N PRO A 124 -17.28 3.91 -7.71
CA PRO A 124 -16.40 2.78 -7.55
C PRO A 124 -15.93 2.22 -8.90
N GLY A 125 -14.64 1.89 -8.97
CA GLY A 125 -14.13 1.07 -10.06
C GLY A 125 -14.69 -0.35 -9.99
N PRO A 126 -14.60 -1.13 -11.08
CA PRO A 126 -15.12 -2.50 -11.14
C PRO A 126 -14.46 -3.46 -10.13
N ASP A 127 -13.31 -3.06 -9.59
CA ASP A 127 -12.51 -3.84 -8.65
C ASP A 127 -12.66 -3.37 -7.20
N HIS A 128 -13.51 -2.37 -6.95
CA HIS A 128 -13.72 -1.80 -5.63
C HIS A 128 -14.99 -2.34 -4.98
N ILE A 129 -14.89 -2.61 -3.70
CA ILE A 129 -16.02 -2.78 -2.79
C ILE A 129 -16.10 -1.48 -1.98
N VAL A 130 -17.28 -0.87 -1.97
CA VAL A 130 -17.53 0.33 -1.19
C VAL A 130 -18.17 -0.06 0.13
N ILE A 131 -17.49 0.29 1.22
CA ILE A 131 -17.94 0.01 2.58
C ILE A 131 -18.26 1.34 3.26
N SER A 132 -19.42 1.42 3.89
CA SER A 132 -19.94 2.62 4.53
C SER A 132 -20.37 2.35 5.98
N SER A 133 -20.41 3.39 6.81
CA SER A 133 -21.00 3.30 8.16
C SER A 133 -22.50 3.01 8.13
N ASP A 134 -23.21 3.52 7.13
CA ASP A 134 -24.67 3.43 6.99
C ASP A 134 -25.11 3.72 5.54
N ALA A 135 -26.40 3.61 5.26
CA ALA A 135 -26.93 3.64 3.89
C ALA A 135 -27.16 5.05 3.32
N SER A 136 -27.10 6.12 4.12
CA SER A 136 -27.59 7.43 3.67
C SER A 136 -26.90 8.67 4.26
N GLY A 137 -26.36 8.58 5.47
CA GLY A 137 -25.70 9.69 6.16
C GLY A 137 -24.17 9.65 6.11
N HIS A 138 -23.60 8.47 5.87
CA HIS A 138 -22.18 8.14 5.72
C HIS A 138 -21.25 8.94 6.64
N LYS A 139 -20.75 8.30 7.69
CA LYS A 139 -19.65 8.81 8.54
C LYS A 139 -18.29 8.50 7.94
N TYR A 140 -18.20 7.44 7.15
CA TYR A 140 -17.04 7.10 6.35
C TYR A 140 -17.44 6.37 5.07
N LEU A 141 -16.56 6.42 4.06
CA LEU A 141 -16.62 5.61 2.85
C LEU A 141 -15.22 5.03 2.58
N VAL A 142 -15.14 3.71 2.48
CA VAL A 142 -13.91 2.95 2.20
C VAL A 142 -14.04 2.31 0.83
N TYR A 143 -13.09 2.60 -0.06
CA TYR A 143 -12.99 1.96 -1.36
C TYR A 143 -11.90 0.92 -1.27
N LEU A 144 -12.31 -0.27 -0.82
CA LEU A 144 -11.42 -1.40 -0.68
C LEU A 144 -11.30 -2.08 -2.03
N ASN A 145 -10.09 -2.19 -2.54
CA ASN A 145 -9.86 -2.98 -3.72
C ASN A 145 -9.90 -4.48 -3.40
N LYS A 146 -10.76 -5.24 -4.09
CA LYS A 146 -11.02 -6.66 -3.80
C LYS A 146 -9.87 -7.60 -4.17
N TRP A 147 -8.85 -7.11 -4.89
CA TRP A 147 -7.74 -7.93 -5.39
C TRP A 147 -6.46 -7.78 -4.56
N ASN A 148 -6.11 -6.57 -4.13
CA ASN A 148 -4.92 -6.34 -3.28
C ASN A 148 -5.24 -5.97 -1.83
N PHE A 149 -6.52 -5.72 -1.52
CA PHE A 149 -6.97 -5.27 -0.20
C PHE A 149 -6.32 -3.95 0.26
N ASN A 150 -5.99 -3.08 -0.69
CA ASN A 150 -5.58 -1.71 -0.44
C ASN A 150 -6.81 -0.81 -0.35
N ILE A 151 -6.78 0.12 0.60
CA ILE A 151 -7.75 1.21 0.66
C ILE A 151 -7.27 2.29 -0.30
N ASP A 152 -7.89 2.34 -1.48
CA ASP A 152 -7.49 3.25 -2.56
C ASP A 152 -8.05 4.66 -2.36
N TYR A 153 -9.24 4.74 -1.77
CA TYR A 153 -9.88 5.97 -1.35
C TYR A 153 -10.57 5.76 0.00
N LEU A 154 -10.39 6.73 0.88
CA LEU A 154 -11.04 6.78 2.19
C LEU A 154 -11.51 8.21 2.42
N TRP A 155 -12.82 8.34 2.61
CA TRP A 155 -13.43 9.57 3.09
C TRP A 155 -13.96 9.33 4.51
N ILE A 156 -13.75 10.31 5.38
CA ILE A 156 -14.14 10.28 6.78
C ILE A 156 -14.76 11.63 7.14
N ALA A 157 -15.89 11.60 7.85
CA ALA A 157 -16.56 12.82 8.33
C ALA A 157 -15.79 13.49 9.48
N SER A 158 -15.09 12.68 10.29
CA SER A 158 -14.30 13.11 11.45
C SER A 158 -13.22 12.07 11.75
N GLU A 159 -12.13 12.47 12.41
CA GLU A 159 -11.01 11.58 12.77
C GLU A 159 -11.45 10.41 13.69
N GLU A 160 -12.52 10.58 14.47
CA GLU A 160 -13.05 9.55 15.37
C GLU A 160 -13.54 8.28 14.63
N TYR A 161 -13.85 8.38 13.33
CA TYR A 161 -14.37 7.26 12.53
C TYR A 161 -13.29 6.51 11.74
N ILE A 162 -12.02 6.90 11.86
CA ILE A 162 -10.92 6.23 11.15
C ILE A 162 -10.83 4.75 11.55
N ASP A 163 -10.96 4.48 12.85
CA ASP A 163 -10.86 3.12 13.39
C ASP A 163 -11.97 2.23 12.82
N GLU A 164 -13.22 2.66 12.90
CA GLU A 164 -14.37 1.93 12.34
C GLU A 164 -14.22 1.69 10.83
N ALA A 165 -13.73 2.69 10.09
CA ALA A 165 -13.54 2.60 8.65
C ALA A 165 -12.47 1.55 8.29
N VAL A 166 -11.31 1.58 8.96
CA VAL A 166 -10.25 0.60 8.68
C VAL A 166 -10.63 -0.78 9.20
N GLU A 167 -11.27 -0.90 10.36
CA GLU A 167 -11.77 -2.18 10.85
C GLU A 167 -12.77 -2.81 9.88
N SER A 168 -13.63 -2.01 9.26
CA SER A 168 -14.54 -2.48 8.22
C SER A 168 -13.79 -3.01 7.01
N ALA A 169 -12.72 -2.32 6.60
CA ALA A 169 -11.82 -2.79 5.56
C ALA A 169 -11.13 -4.12 5.94
N ILE A 170 -10.69 -4.26 7.19
CA ILE A 170 -10.07 -5.48 7.74
C ILE A 170 -11.07 -6.63 7.74
N CYS A 171 -12.31 -6.40 8.17
CA CYS A 171 -13.37 -7.39 8.19
C CYS A 171 -13.66 -7.90 6.77
N GLU A 172 -13.80 -6.97 5.82
CA GLU A 172 -14.07 -7.32 4.44
C GLU A 172 -12.89 -8.04 3.79
N THR A 173 -11.67 -7.58 4.06
CA THR A 173 -10.45 -8.26 3.61
C THR A 173 -10.40 -9.69 4.15
N ARG A 174 -10.69 -9.90 5.43
CA ARG A 174 -10.76 -11.24 6.05
C ARG A 174 -11.79 -12.11 5.34
N ARG A 175 -12.99 -11.58 5.10
CA ARG A 175 -14.10 -12.28 4.43
C ARG A 175 -13.70 -12.77 3.04
N LEU A 176 -12.89 -11.98 2.33
CA LEU A 176 -12.37 -12.30 0.99
C LEU A 176 -11.10 -13.17 1.02
N GLY A 177 -10.67 -13.63 2.19
CA GLY A 177 -9.49 -14.49 2.36
C GLY A 177 -8.16 -13.74 2.37
N GLY A 178 -8.18 -12.41 2.45
CA GLY A 178 -6.99 -11.59 2.58
C GLY A 178 -6.35 -11.71 3.97
N ARG A 179 -5.02 -11.70 4.00
CA ARG A 179 -4.22 -11.74 5.24
C ARG A 179 -3.94 -10.35 5.81
N TYR A 180 -3.92 -9.34 4.94
CA TYR A 180 -3.54 -7.98 5.28
C TYR A 180 -4.36 -6.98 4.49
N THR A 181 -4.65 -5.85 5.14
CA THR A 181 -5.21 -4.65 4.52
C THR A 181 -4.13 -3.57 4.55
N SER A 182 -3.99 -2.78 3.47
CA SER A 182 -2.96 -1.74 3.39
C SER A 182 -3.49 -0.36 3.03
N VAL A 183 -2.71 0.66 3.40
CA VAL A 183 -2.92 2.06 3.04
C VAL A 183 -1.58 2.70 2.68
N ALA A 184 -1.48 3.45 1.58
CA ALA A 184 -0.25 4.12 1.16
C ALA A 184 -0.42 5.65 1.11
N ALA A 185 0.30 6.38 1.96
CA ALA A 185 0.29 7.84 2.02
C ALA A 185 1.50 8.45 1.28
N GLY A 186 1.25 9.54 0.53
CA GLY A 186 2.23 10.26 -0.31
C GLY A 186 1.52 11.32 -1.15
N GLU A 187 2.12 11.78 -2.25
CA GLU A 187 1.50 12.80 -3.12
C GLU A 187 0.67 12.25 -4.28
N GLY A 188 -0.47 11.62 -3.97
CA GLY A 188 -1.59 11.57 -4.93
C GLY A 188 -2.60 10.45 -4.73
N HIS A 189 -3.62 10.51 -3.86
CA HIS A 189 -3.98 11.40 -2.75
C HIS A 189 -4.92 10.57 -1.85
N LEU A 190 -4.63 10.46 -0.54
CA LEU A 190 -5.54 9.96 0.51
C LEU A 190 -5.82 11.08 1.52
N SER A 191 -6.06 12.29 1.01
CA SER A 191 -5.33 13.52 1.36
C SER A 191 -5.44 14.11 2.79
N SER A 192 -5.95 13.42 3.80
CA SER A 192 -6.07 14.01 5.15
C SER A 192 -5.97 13.01 6.29
N ILE A 193 -5.58 11.76 6.06
CA ILE A 193 -5.62 10.79 7.15
C ILE A 193 -4.41 11.01 8.07
N ASN A 194 -4.69 11.64 9.20
CA ASN A 194 -3.82 11.74 10.35
C ASN A 194 -3.82 10.40 11.10
N PHE A 195 -2.85 9.53 10.78
CA PHE A 195 -2.69 8.22 11.41
C PHE A 195 -1.95 8.27 12.75
N ASP A 196 -1.63 9.45 13.30
CA ASP A 196 -1.03 9.53 14.65
C ASP A 196 -1.93 8.89 15.73
N LEU A 197 -3.22 8.73 15.42
CA LEU A 197 -4.22 8.06 16.26
C LEU A 197 -4.35 6.54 16.02
N TYR A 198 -3.89 6.01 14.88
CA TYR A 198 -4.12 4.61 14.51
C TYR A 198 -2.81 3.87 14.23
N LYS A 199 -2.39 3.01 15.17
CA LYS A 199 -1.14 2.25 15.08
C LYS A 199 -1.32 1.01 14.19
N PRO A 200 -0.75 1.01 12.96
CA PRO A 200 -0.72 -0.21 12.17
C PRO A 200 0.08 -1.30 12.88
N ASP A 201 -0.19 -2.56 12.51
CA ASP A 201 0.70 -3.65 12.91
C ASP A 201 2.10 -3.41 12.36
N TYR A 202 2.18 -2.85 11.15
CA TYR A 202 3.43 -2.53 10.49
C TYR A 202 3.37 -1.19 9.77
N LEU A 203 4.44 -0.42 9.95
CA LEU A 203 4.68 0.86 9.27
C LEU A 203 5.98 0.78 8.48
N TYR A 204 5.92 1.09 7.19
CA TYR A 204 7.09 1.26 6.34
C TYR A 204 7.16 2.68 5.82
N ASN A 205 8.32 3.29 5.93
CA ASN A 205 8.64 4.45 5.14
C ASN A 205 9.05 4.00 3.74
N THR A 206 8.49 4.67 2.73
CA THR A 206 8.78 4.47 1.32
C THR A 206 9.63 5.62 0.84
N TYR A 207 10.81 5.33 0.29
CA TYR A 207 11.75 6.35 -0.16
C TYR A 207 12.18 6.13 -1.60
N LYS A 208 12.20 7.20 -2.40
CA LYS A 208 12.94 7.21 -3.67
C LYS A 208 14.36 7.67 -3.39
N LEU A 209 15.36 6.81 -3.65
CA LEU A 209 16.75 7.09 -3.28
C LEU A 209 17.42 8.10 -4.24
N ALA A 210 18.41 8.83 -3.75
CA ALA A 210 19.04 9.97 -4.45
C ALA A 210 20.29 9.64 -5.28
N PHE A 211 20.80 8.39 -5.25
CA PHE A 211 22.08 7.98 -5.89
C PHE A 211 22.04 7.87 -7.42
#